data_AF-A0A662NKK0-F1
#
_entry.id   AF-A0A662NKK0-F1
#
_cell.length_a   1.000
_cell.length_b   1.000
_cell.length_c   1.000
_cell.angle_alpha   90.00
_cell.angle_beta   90.00
_cell.angle_gamma   90.00
#
_symmetry.space_group_name_H-M   'P 1'
#
loop_
_entity.id
_entity.type
_entity.pdbx_description
1 polymer ?
#
loop_
_entity_poly.entity_id
_entity_poly.type
_entity_poly.pdbx_seq_one_letter_code
_entity_poly.pdbx_strand_id
1 'polypeptide(L)'
;MGDFGILSLLPPLVAIGLAILTKRVLFALFFGVWVGGLLVAGGDPVGATTQTLKWIVFNIASAWEENGQIVTDLWNTRILIFDALIGAGVALIYKAGGMNAIAKAVTRKVRTSRAASLMAAIFGTLIFFDDYTNTIIVGNTMRPITDRARVSREFLAYADD
;
A
#
# COMPACT_ATOMS: atom_id res chain seq x y z
N MET A 1 33.98 2.85 2.27
CA MET A 1 32.90 3.83 2.57
C MET A 1 32.29 3.37 3.87
N GLY A 2 32.50 4.15 4.93
CA GLY A 2 32.43 3.67 6.31
C GLY A 2 31.04 3.19 6.71
N ASP A 3 31.01 2.19 7.60
CA ASP A 3 29.81 1.71 8.26
C ASP A 3 29.03 2.91 8.81
N PHE A 4 27.87 3.19 8.21
CA PHE A 4 26.96 4.23 8.73
C PHE A 4 26.48 3.89 10.15
N GLY A 5 26.71 2.67 10.64
CA GLY A 5 26.47 2.26 12.02
C GLY A 5 25.06 2.65 12.46
N ILE A 6 24.96 3.35 13.58
CA ILE A 6 23.69 3.85 14.13
C ILE A 6 23.01 4.88 13.21
N LEU A 7 23.76 5.63 12.40
CA LEU A 7 23.18 6.63 11.48
C LEU A 7 22.32 5.98 10.37
N SER A 8 22.51 4.69 10.08
CA SER A 8 21.64 3.94 9.15
C SER A 8 20.20 3.77 9.65
N LEU A 9 19.95 3.95 10.95
CA LEU A 9 18.62 3.94 11.54
C LEU A 9 17.89 5.28 11.38
N LEU A 10 18.58 6.35 10.97
CA LEU A 10 17.98 7.67 10.86
C LEU A 10 16.87 7.72 9.78
N PRO A 11 17.04 7.18 8.55
CA PRO A 11 15.98 7.15 7.54
C PRO A 11 14.67 6.49 8.02
N PRO A 12 14.65 5.25 8.58
CA PRO A 12 13.41 4.63 9.03
C PRO A 12 12.81 5.33 10.25
N LEU A 13 13.62 5.87 11.18
CA LEU A 13 13.10 6.62 12.33
C LEU A 13 12.42 7.92 11.90
N VAL A 14 13.00 8.64 10.94
CA VAL A 14 12.37 9.84 10.35
C VAL A 14 11.07 9.47 9.64
N ALA A 15 11.06 8.39 8.86
CA ALA A 15 9.84 7.91 8.20
C ALA A 15 8.73 7.59 9.22
N ILE A 16 9.03 6.81 10.27
CA ILE A 16 8.04 6.45 11.29
C ILE A 16 7.56 7.69 12.06
N GLY A 17 8.49 8.54 12.49
CA GLY A 17 8.17 9.77 13.23
C GLY A 17 7.29 10.72 12.42
N LEU A 18 7.63 10.95 11.15
CA LEU A 18 6.83 11.78 10.26
C LEU A 18 5.49 11.14 9.92
N ALA A 19 5.41 9.81 9.78
CA ALA A 19 4.15 9.12 9.49
C ALA A 19 3.15 9.31 10.64
N ILE A 20 3.61 9.19 11.89
CA ILE A 20 2.79 9.39 13.08
C ILE A 20 2.37 10.87 13.22
N LEU A 21 3.31 11.80 13.06
CA LEU A 21 3.06 13.24 13.25
C LEU A 21 2.17 13.83 12.16
N THR A 22 2.50 13.56 10.89
CA THR A 22 1.83 14.18 9.74
C THR A 22 0.57 13.41 9.32
N LYS A 23 0.42 12.15 9.75
CA LYS A 23 -0.61 11.21 9.27
C LYS A 23 -0.62 11.07 7.75
N ARG A 24 0.51 11.31 7.09
CA ARG A 24 0.71 11.26 5.63
C ARG A 24 1.85 10.30 5.31
N VAL A 25 1.50 9.04 5.05
CA VAL A 25 2.48 7.96 4.83
C VAL A 25 3.41 8.25 3.65
N LEU A 26 2.87 8.66 2.49
CA LEU A 26 3.69 8.95 1.30
C LEU A 26 4.70 10.07 1.54
N PHE A 27 4.29 11.12 2.25
CA PHE A 27 5.18 12.22 2.62
C PHE A 27 6.29 11.73 3.55
N ALA A 28 5.94 10.93 4.55
CA ALA A 28 6.89 10.39 5.50
C ALA A 28 7.90 9.42 4.86
N LEU A 29 7.45 8.55 3.97
CA LEU A 29 8.31 7.63 3.21
C LEU A 29 9.28 8.39 2.32
N PHE A 30 8.80 9.41 1.60
CA PHE A 30 9.66 10.26 0.76
C PHE A 30 10.78 10.90 1.59
N PHE A 31 10.44 11.53 2.72
CA PHE A 31 11.44 12.16 3.58
C PHE A 31 12.38 11.13 4.23
N GLY A 32 11.91 9.94 4.56
CA GLY A 32 12.78 8.85 5.01
C GLY A 32 13.86 8.52 3.97
N VAL A 33 13.47 8.25 2.73
CA VAL A 33 14.42 7.98 1.63
C VAL A 33 15.31 9.19 1.34
N TRP A 34 14.77 10.40 1.43
CA TRP A 34 15.52 11.64 1.25
C TRP A 34 16.60 11.85 2.32
N VAL A 35 16.32 11.53 3.58
CA VAL A 35 17.33 11.52 4.65
C VAL A 35 18.42 10.47 4.36
N GLY A 36 18.05 9.30 3.83
CA GLY A 36 19.02 8.32 3.35
C GLY A 36 19.90 8.87 2.22
N GLY A 37 19.29 9.59 1.27
CA GLY A 37 20.00 10.29 0.20
C GLY A 37 20.95 11.36 0.72
N LEU A 38 20.54 12.09 1.76
CA LEU A 38 21.36 13.12 2.41
C LEU A 38 22.60 12.55 3.09
N LEU A 39 22.47 11.39 3.74
CA LEU A 39 23.62 10.69 4.33
C LEU A 39 24.61 10.24 3.26
N VAL A 40 24.12 9.72 2.13
CA VAL A 40 24.98 9.28 1.01
C VAL A 40 25.62 10.45 0.28
N ALA A 41 24.91 11.58 0.16
CA ALA A 41 25.42 12.80 -0.46
C ALA A 41 26.33 13.64 0.46
N GLY A 42 26.70 13.13 1.64
CA GLY A 42 27.59 13.82 2.57
C GLY A 42 27.02 15.12 3.14
N GLY A 43 25.68 15.22 3.22
CA GLY A 43 24.99 16.42 3.72
C GLY A 43 24.67 17.47 2.68
N ASP A 44 24.96 17.25 1.39
CA ASP A 44 24.53 18.13 0.30
C ASP A 44 23.04 17.92 -0.04
N PRO A 45 22.14 18.91 0.17
CA PRO A 45 20.72 18.77 -0.13
C PRO A 45 20.40 18.62 -1.62
N VAL A 46 21.23 19.20 -2.50
CA VAL A 46 21.02 19.10 -3.95
C VAL A 46 21.39 17.70 -4.42
N GLY A 47 22.57 17.21 -4.03
CA GLY A 47 23.00 15.83 -4.24
C GLY A 47 22.07 14.79 -3.62
N ALA A 48 21.51 15.06 -2.44
CA ALA A 48 20.52 14.19 -1.81
C ALA A 48 19.27 14.05 -2.68
N THR A 49 18.77 15.17 -3.20
CA THR A 49 17.56 15.20 -4.02
C THR A 49 17.77 14.45 -5.33
N THR A 50 18.90 14.67 -6.02
CA THR A 50 19.22 13.96 -7.26
C THR A 50 19.39 12.46 -7.01
N GLN A 51 20.05 12.08 -5.90
CA GLN A 51 20.24 10.68 -5.53
C GLN A 51 18.91 9.99 -5.19
N THR A 52 18.04 10.62 -4.41
CA THR A 52 16.72 10.09 -4.07
C THR A 52 15.87 9.88 -5.33
N LEU A 53 15.84 10.84 -6.25
CA LEU A 53 15.14 10.69 -7.52
C LEU A 53 15.73 9.56 -8.37
N LYS A 54 17.06 9.45 -8.44
CA LYS A 54 17.74 8.33 -9.12
C LYS A 54 17.29 7.00 -8.53
N TRP A 55 17.28 6.85 -7.21
CA TRP A 55 16.82 5.62 -6.57
C TRP A 55 15.36 5.30 -6.84
N ILE A 56 14.47 6.29 -6.82
CA ILE A 56 13.06 6.08 -7.14
C ILE A 56 12.91 5.56 -8.57
N VAL A 57 13.56 6.21 -9.55
CA VAL A 57 13.50 5.79 -10.96
C VAL A 57 14.10 4.41 -11.17
N PHE A 58 15.27 4.13 -10.57
CA PHE A 58 15.92 2.82 -10.66
C PHE A 58 15.06 1.72 -10.02
N ASN A 59 14.44 1.99 -8.86
CA ASN A 59 13.54 1.02 -8.23
C ASN A 59 12.30 0.76 -9.09
N ILE A 60 11.68 1.79 -9.65
CA ILE A 60 10.53 1.62 -10.55
C ILE A 60 10.91 0.75 -11.74
N ALA A 61 12.04 1.03 -12.38
CA ALA A 61 12.51 0.28 -13.54
C ALA A 61 13.08 -1.12 -13.23
N SER A 62 13.16 -1.51 -11.94
CA SER A 62 13.95 -2.66 -11.48
C SER A 62 15.35 -2.65 -12.09
N ALA A 63 16.00 -1.50 -12.01
CA ALA A 63 17.31 -1.25 -12.59
C ALA A 63 18.40 -1.22 -11.53
N TRP A 64 19.56 -1.77 -11.85
CA TRP A 64 20.77 -1.64 -11.06
C TRP A 64 21.98 -1.49 -11.98
N GLU A 65 23.09 -1.04 -11.40
CA GLU A 65 24.35 -0.90 -12.10
C GLU A 65 25.21 -2.14 -11.85
N GLU A 66 25.59 -2.82 -12.94
CA GLU A 66 26.44 -4.00 -12.91
C GLU A 66 27.57 -3.81 -13.93
N ASN A 67 28.82 -3.82 -13.46
CA ASN A 67 30.01 -3.62 -14.31
C ASN A 67 29.97 -2.34 -15.18
N GLY A 68 29.36 -1.26 -14.69
CA GLY A 68 29.22 0.02 -15.41
C GLY A 68 28.12 0.02 -16.48
N GLN A 69 27.31 -1.04 -16.57
CA GLN A 69 26.12 -1.09 -17.41
C GLN A 69 24.86 -1.06 -16.55
N ILE A 70 23.81 -0.44 -17.08
CA ILE A 70 22.48 -0.44 -16.45
C ILE A 70 21.74 -1.70 -16.91
N VAL A 71 21.45 -2.59 -15.96
CA VAL A 71 20.68 -3.82 -16.18
C VAL A 71 19.27 -3.60 -15.65
N THR A 72 18.25 -4.13 -16.35
CA THR A 72 16.83 -3.98 -15.99
C THR A 72 16.07 -5.29 -16.10
N ASP A 73 15.26 -5.63 -15.08
CA ASP A 73 14.40 -6.84 -15.09
C ASP A 73 12.90 -6.53 -15.30
N LEU A 74 12.50 -5.25 -15.27
CA LEU A 74 11.11 -4.79 -15.42
C LEU A 74 10.09 -5.38 -14.42
N TRP A 75 10.52 -6.16 -13.42
CA TRP A 75 9.64 -6.83 -12.46
C TRP A 75 8.76 -5.83 -11.69
N ASN A 76 9.36 -4.81 -11.09
CA ASN A 76 8.64 -3.77 -10.35
C ASN A 76 7.74 -2.94 -11.27
N THR A 77 8.21 -2.62 -12.49
CA THR A 77 7.39 -1.95 -13.50
C THR A 77 6.13 -2.75 -13.81
N ARG A 78 6.26 -4.08 -13.99
CA ARG A 78 5.13 -4.97 -14.28
C ARG A 78 4.15 -5.02 -13.11
N ILE A 79 4.63 -5.10 -11.87
CA ILE A 79 3.78 -5.06 -10.67
C ILE A 79 3.04 -3.72 -10.59
N LEU A 80 3.72 -2.58 -10.77
CA LEU A 80 3.08 -1.27 -10.71
C LEU A 80 1.97 -1.11 -11.77
N ILE A 81 2.21 -1.62 -12.99
CA ILE A 81 1.18 -1.63 -14.04
C ILE A 81 0.04 -2.57 -13.67
N PHE A 82 0.35 -3.75 -13.16
CA PHE A 82 -0.64 -4.74 -12.74
C PHE A 82 -1.56 -4.20 -11.63
N ASP A 83 -0.99 -3.61 -10.57
CA ASP A 83 -1.74 -3.00 -9.47
C ASP A 83 -2.61 -1.84 -9.96
N ALA A 84 -2.09 -1.02 -10.88
CA ALA A 84 -2.85 0.06 -11.49
C ALA A 84 -4.06 -0.46 -12.31
N LEU A 85 -3.88 -1.56 -13.04
CA LEU A 85 -4.96 -2.19 -13.82
C LEU A 85 -6.01 -2.82 -12.92
N ILE A 86 -5.60 -3.49 -11.84
CA ILE A 86 -6.52 -4.00 -10.82
C ILE A 86 -7.30 -2.85 -10.19
N GLY A 87 -6.61 -1.80 -9.74
CA GLY A 87 -7.24 -0.62 -9.16
C GLY A 87 -8.27 0.00 -10.11
N ALA A 88 -7.94 0.11 -11.40
CA ALA A 88 -8.87 0.59 -12.44
C ALA A 88 -10.07 -0.35 -12.63
N GLY A 89 -9.85 -1.66 -12.65
CA GLY A 89 -10.92 -2.67 -12.75
C GLY A 89 -11.87 -2.62 -11.56
N VAL A 90 -11.33 -2.55 -10.34
CA VAL A 90 -12.14 -2.43 -9.12
C VAL A 90 -12.90 -1.11 -9.09
N ALA A 91 -12.28 0.00 -9.48
CA ALA A 91 -12.94 1.30 -9.61
C ALA A 91 -14.09 1.26 -10.63
N LEU A 92 -13.91 0.55 -11.76
CA LEU A 92 -14.97 0.35 -12.75
C LEU A 92 -16.15 -0.45 -12.18
N ILE A 93 -15.88 -1.57 -11.48
CA ILE A 93 -16.92 -2.39 -10.84
C ILE A 93 -17.68 -1.57 -9.79
N TYR A 94 -16.95 -0.77 -9.00
CA TYR A 94 -17.54 0.12 -8.01
C TYR A 94 -18.46 1.15 -8.68
N LYS A 95 -17.98 1.83 -9.73
CA LYS A 95 -18.76 2.86 -10.45
C LYS A 95 -19.94 2.28 -11.24
N ALA A 96 -19.82 1.05 -11.75
CA ALA A 96 -20.91 0.32 -12.39
C ALA A 96 -21.98 -0.16 -11.40
N GLY A 97 -21.76 -0.03 -10.09
CA GLY A 97 -22.70 -0.42 -9.04
C GLY A 97 -22.66 -1.91 -8.69
N GLY A 98 -21.68 -2.68 -9.18
CA GLY A 98 -21.52 -4.10 -8.86
C GLY A 98 -21.35 -4.33 -7.36
N MET A 99 -20.56 -3.47 -6.71
CA MET A 99 -20.34 -3.48 -5.26
C MET A 99 -21.64 -3.27 -4.47
N ASN A 100 -22.50 -2.36 -4.94
CA ASN A 100 -23.81 -2.11 -4.33
C ASN A 100 -24.77 -3.30 -4.51
N ALA A 101 -24.71 -3.98 -5.66
CA ALA A 101 -25.51 -5.18 -5.91
C ALA A 101 -25.09 -6.34 -5.00
N ILE A 102 -23.77 -6.56 -4.83
CA ILE A 102 -23.22 -7.56 -3.90
C ILE A 102 -23.63 -7.21 -2.46
N ALA A 103 -23.46 -5.95 -2.05
CA ALA A 103 -23.85 -5.50 -0.72
C ALA A 103 -25.35 -5.73 -0.44
N LYS A 104 -26.23 -5.45 -1.41
CA LYS A 104 -27.68 -5.70 -1.29
C LYS A 104 -28.01 -7.19 -1.21
N ALA A 105 -27.33 -8.03 -1.98
CA ALA A 105 -27.52 -9.49 -1.96
C ALA A 105 -27.09 -10.09 -0.61
N VAL A 106 -25.93 -9.67 -0.09
CA VAL A 106 -25.39 -10.15 1.20
C VAL A 106 -26.25 -9.63 2.36
N THR A 107 -26.64 -8.36 2.35
CA THR A 107 -27.50 -7.76 3.40
C THR A 107 -28.87 -8.44 3.49
N ARG A 108 -29.37 -9.05 2.40
CA ARG A 108 -30.61 -9.83 2.44
C ARG A 108 -30.48 -11.12 3.26
N LYS A 109 -29.29 -11.74 3.24
CA LYS A 109 -28.99 -13.00 3.95
C LYS A 109 -28.38 -12.77 5.35
N VAL A 110 -27.67 -11.67 5.55
CA VAL A 110 -26.93 -11.37 6.78
C VAL A 110 -27.68 -10.34 7.60
N ARG A 111 -28.16 -10.74 8.79
CA ARG A 111 -28.90 -9.86 9.72
C ARG A 111 -28.25 -9.70 11.10
N THR A 112 -27.22 -10.49 11.40
CA THR A 112 -26.55 -10.49 12.70
C THR A 112 -25.10 -10.05 12.57
N SER A 113 -24.55 -9.46 13.64
CA SER A 113 -23.14 -9.07 13.71
C SER A 113 -22.20 -10.26 13.44
N ARG A 114 -22.48 -11.42 14.02
CA ARG A 114 -21.72 -12.67 13.79
C ARG A 114 -21.70 -13.09 12.33
N ALA A 115 -22.85 -13.04 11.65
CA ALA A 115 -22.91 -13.41 10.24
C ALA A 115 -22.20 -12.37 9.35
N ALA A 116 -22.24 -11.09 9.70
CA ALA A 116 -21.49 -10.05 8.99
C ALA A 116 -19.98 -10.20 9.16
N SER A 117 -19.52 -10.49 10.38
CA SER A 117 -18.11 -10.79 10.67
C SER A 117 -17.61 -12.04 9.96
N LEU A 118 -18.40 -13.13 9.95
CA LEU A 118 -18.04 -14.36 9.24
C LEU A 118 -17.97 -14.12 7.72
N MET A 119 -18.92 -13.37 7.16
CA MET A 119 -18.87 -13.02 5.74
C MET A 119 -17.67 -12.14 5.40
N ALA A 120 -17.28 -11.20 6.28
CA ALA A 120 -16.07 -10.40 6.07
C ALA A 120 -14.83 -11.30 5.99
N ALA A 121 -14.67 -12.23 6.93
CA ALA A 121 -13.56 -13.18 6.94
C ALA A 121 -13.55 -14.11 5.72
N ILE A 122 -14.73 -14.59 5.29
CA ILE A 122 -14.86 -15.43 4.07
C ILE A 122 -14.47 -14.62 2.84
N PHE A 123 -14.95 -13.38 2.70
CA PHE A 123 -14.60 -12.52 1.58
C PHE A 123 -13.11 -12.18 1.56
N GLY A 124 -12.52 -11.86 2.72
CA GLY A 124 -11.08 -11.67 2.90
C GLY A 124 -10.28 -12.90 2.45
N THR A 125 -10.69 -14.08 2.88
CA THR A 125 -10.01 -15.34 2.50
C THR A 125 -10.18 -15.68 1.02
N LEU A 126 -11.38 -15.50 0.45
CA LEU A 126 -11.66 -15.85 -0.95
C LEU A 126 -11.03 -14.89 -1.95
N ILE A 127 -10.85 -13.62 -1.58
CA ILE A 127 -10.27 -12.57 -2.43
C ILE A 127 -8.76 -12.38 -2.14
N PHE A 128 -8.15 -13.29 -1.36
CA PHE A 128 -6.71 -13.32 -1.05
C PHE A 128 -5.85 -13.73 -2.25
N PHE A 129 -6.05 -13.08 -3.39
CA PHE A 129 -5.18 -13.20 -4.56
C PHE A 129 -4.00 -12.22 -4.46
N ASP A 130 -4.24 -11.06 -3.85
CA ASP A 130 -3.33 -9.93 -3.72
C ASP A 130 -3.83 -9.00 -2.61
N ASP A 131 -2.92 -8.45 -1.80
CA ASP A 131 -3.25 -7.61 -0.63
C ASP A 131 -3.95 -6.32 -1.03
N TYR A 132 -3.51 -5.64 -2.10
CA TYR A 132 -4.17 -4.42 -2.59
C TYR A 132 -5.60 -4.68 -3.07
N THR A 133 -5.79 -5.75 -3.82
CA THR A 133 -7.11 -6.14 -4.33
C THR A 133 -8.07 -6.49 -3.20
N ASN A 134 -7.58 -7.26 -2.23
CA ASN A 134 -8.34 -7.71 -1.08
C ASN A 134 -8.87 -6.51 -0.28
N THR A 135 -7.98 -5.61 0.17
CA THR A 135 -8.38 -4.47 1.00
C THR A 135 -9.36 -3.54 0.26
N ILE A 136 -9.18 -3.30 -1.05
CA ILE A 136 -10.09 -2.44 -1.82
C ILE A 136 -11.45 -3.11 -2.01
N ILE A 137 -11.51 -4.39 -2.39
CA ILE A 137 -12.79 -5.06 -2.69
C ILE A 137 -13.54 -5.39 -1.39
N VAL A 138 -12.87 -6.04 -0.44
CA VAL A 138 -13.50 -6.47 0.82
C VAL A 138 -13.85 -5.27 1.66
N GLY A 139 -12.93 -4.32 1.83
CA GLY A 139 -13.18 -3.09 2.59
C GLY A 139 -14.39 -2.31 2.05
N ASN A 140 -14.47 -2.07 0.73
CA ASN A 140 -15.60 -1.33 0.15
C ASN A 140 -16.92 -2.14 0.11
N THR A 141 -16.87 -3.46 -0.05
CA THR A 141 -18.07 -4.32 -0.10
C THR A 141 -18.65 -4.53 1.30
N MET A 142 -17.79 -4.81 2.27
CA MET A 142 -18.19 -5.21 3.62
C MET A 142 -18.52 -4.01 4.50
N ARG A 143 -17.89 -2.84 4.31
CA ARG A 143 -18.15 -1.63 5.11
C ARG A 143 -19.65 -1.29 5.29
N PRO A 144 -20.50 -1.19 4.25
CA PRO A 144 -21.92 -0.90 4.45
C PRO A 144 -22.68 -2.02 5.18
N ILE A 145 -22.22 -3.27 5.07
CA ILE A 145 -22.83 -4.45 5.70
C ILE A 145 -22.47 -4.50 7.19
N THR A 146 -21.19 -4.32 7.51
CA THR A 146 -20.65 -4.31 8.87
C THR A 146 -21.14 -3.10 9.65
N ASP A 147 -21.19 -1.92 9.04
CA ASP A 147 -21.77 -0.70 9.65
C ASP A 147 -23.25 -0.94 10.03
N ARG A 148 -24.05 -1.54 9.14
CA ARG A 148 -25.46 -1.86 9.43
C ARG A 148 -25.63 -2.93 10.52
N ALA A 149 -24.73 -3.91 10.55
CA ALA A 149 -24.73 -4.99 11.54
C ALA A 149 -24.04 -4.59 12.86
N ARG A 150 -23.58 -3.33 12.99
CA ARG A 150 -22.86 -2.79 14.16
C ARG A 150 -21.60 -3.59 14.52
N VAL A 151 -20.84 -4.01 13.51
CA VAL A 151 -19.52 -4.62 13.68
C VAL A 151 -18.49 -3.49 13.78
N SER A 152 -17.47 -3.66 14.63
CA SER A 152 -16.42 -2.66 14.82
C SER A 152 -15.57 -2.49 13.56
N ARG A 153 -15.11 -1.26 13.30
CA ARG A 153 -14.30 -0.95 12.12
C ARG A 153 -12.90 -1.55 12.23
N GLU A 154 -12.42 -1.68 13.45
CA GLU A 154 -11.18 -2.33 13.84
C GLU A 154 -11.21 -3.83 13.51
N PHE A 155 -12.35 -4.49 13.71
CA PHE A 155 -12.48 -5.90 13.31
C PHE A 155 -12.59 -6.05 11.80
N LEU A 156 -13.27 -5.14 11.10
CA LEU A 156 -13.27 -5.16 9.63
C LEU A 156 -11.84 -5.03 9.10
N ALA A 157 -11.07 -4.06 9.62
CA ALA A 157 -9.67 -3.83 9.29
C ALA A 157 -8.74 -5.00 9.60
N TYR A 158 -9.13 -5.88 10.52
CA TYR A 158 -8.41 -7.12 10.84
C TYR A 158 -8.83 -8.29 9.95
N ALA A 159 -10.03 -8.24 9.37
CA ALA A 159 -10.58 -9.31 8.56
C ALA A 159 -10.31 -9.13 7.07
N ASP A 160 -9.98 -7.92 6.62
CA ASP A 160 -9.59 -7.57 5.26
C ASP A 160 -8.07 -7.41 5.06
N ASP A 161 -7.29 -7.64 6.12
CA ASP A 161 -5.82 -7.73 6.19
C ASP A 161 -5.42 -9.20 6.39
#